data_AF-A0A543HZQ1-F1
#
_entry.id   AF-A0A543HZQ1-F1
#
_cell.length_a   1.000
_cell.length_b   1.000
_cell.length_c   1.000
_cell.angle_alpha   90.00
_cell.angle_beta   90.00
_cell.angle_gamma   90.00
#
_symmetry.space_group_name_H-M   'P 1'
#
loop_
_entity.id
_entity.type
_entity.pdbx_description
1 polymer ?
#
loop_
_entity_poly.entity_id
_entity_poly.type
_entity_poly.pdbx_seq_one_letter_code
_entity_poly.pdbx_strand_id
1 'polypeptide(L)'
;MKAASARNQRSVVRIVGALILAIAAIGVFFGMAPRSTTSDAAISSVLLDDSINQKAASGAPQQSVVNGWTARDLLTIIARQGEQRDDRPAALLTLLVLGMAMYVSTSATQRRPRRRASESVNDESSPSSPHLGTNGAAS
;
A
#
# COMPACT_ATOMS: atom_id res chain seq x y z
N MET A 1 22.52 -28.44 7.35
CA MET A 1 22.12 -27.79 6.06
C MET A 1 20.66 -27.31 5.98
N LYS A 2 19.77 -27.52 6.97
CA LYS A 2 18.36 -27.05 6.93
C LYS A 2 18.15 -25.53 7.07
N ALA A 3 19.08 -24.80 7.69
CA ALA A 3 18.92 -23.37 8.00
C ALA A 3 19.10 -22.42 6.79
N ALA A 4 19.78 -22.85 5.72
CA ALA A 4 19.95 -22.06 4.50
C ALA A 4 18.67 -22.04 3.65
N SER A 5 17.97 -23.18 3.58
CA SER A 5 16.75 -23.35 2.79
C SER A 5 15.58 -22.49 3.33
N ALA A 6 15.42 -22.41 4.66
CA ALA A 6 14.35 -21.62 5.28
C ALA A 6 14.47 -20.10 5.07
N ARG A 7 15.68 -19.58 4.83
CA ARG A 7 15.90 -18.16 4.50
C ARG A 7 15.46 -17.84 3.07
N ASN A 8 15.84 -18.69 2.12
CA ASN A 8 15.42 -18.53 0.72
C ASN A 8 13.91 -18.66 0.57
N GLN A 9 13.29 -19.58 1.29
CA GLN A 9 11.84 -19.82 1.19
C GLN A 9 11.01 -18.61 1.65
N ARG A 10 11.50 -17.85 2.64
CA ARG A 10 10.86 -16.59 3.10
C ARG A 10 11.01 -15.45 2.09
N SER A 11 12.17 -15.35 1.45
CA SER A 11 12.41 -14.36 0.39
C SER A 11 11.56 -14.64 -0.84
N VAL A 12 11.42 -15.91 -1.23
CA VAL A 12 10.58 -16.31 -2.37
C VAL A 12 9.11 -15.99 -2.10
N VAL A 13 8.59 -16.27 -0.91
CA VAL A 13 7.19 -15.92 -0.55
C VAL A 13 6.94 -14.41 -0.62
N ARG A 14 7.91 -13.58 -0.22
CA ARG A 14 7.79 -12.12 -0.29
C ARG A 14 7.81 -11.61 -1.73
N ILE A 15 8.70 -12.14 -2.56
CA ILE A 15 8.81 -11.76 -3.98
C ILE A 15 7.54 -12.18 -4.73
N VAL A 16 7.07 -13.41 -4.54
CA VAL A 16 5.85 -13.92 -5.19
C VAL A 16 4.63 -13.13 -4.73
N GLY A 17 4.48 -12.85 -3.43
CA GLY A 17 3.38 -12.04 -2.91
C GLY A 17 3.38 -10.61 -3.44
N ALA A 18 4.56 -9.97 -3.48
CA ALA A 18 4.70 -8.62 -4.04
C ALA A 18 4.40 -8.58 -5.54
N LEU A 19 4.80 -9.61 -6.29
CA LEU A 19 4.55 -9.71 -7.72
C LEU A 19 3.04 -9.83 -8.01
N ILE A 20 2.33 -10.66 -7.25
CA ILE A 20 0.87 -10.83 -7.38
C ILE A 20 0.15 -9.51 -7.08
N LEU A 21 0.56 -8.81 -6.01
CA LEU A 21 0.01 -7.50 -5.65
C LEU A 21 0.27 -6.45 -6.72
N ALA A 22 1.48 -6.41 -7.29
CA ALA A 22 1.83 -5.49 -8.36
C ALA A 22 0.97 -5.74 -9.60
N ILE A 23 0.80 -7.01 -10.00
CA ILE A 23 -0.05 -7.38 -11.14
C ILE A 23 -1.52 -6.99 -10.87
N ALA A 24 -2.03 -7.25 -9.65
CA ALA A 24 -3.38 -6.87 -9.28
C ALA A 24 -3.57 -5.34 -9.30
N ALA A 25 -2.59 -4.57 -8.81
CA ALA A 25 -2.64 -3.11 -8.83
C ALA A 25 -2.63 -2.56 -10.26
N ILE A 26 -1.78 -3.11 -11.14
CA ILE A 26 -1.76 -2.76 -12.57
C ILE A 26 -3.11 -3.11 -13.23
N GLY A 27 -3.65 -4.29 -12.92
CA GLY A 27 -4.95 -4.73 -13.41
C GLY A 27 -6.10 -3.82 -12.99
N VAL A 28 -6.11 -3.36 -11.74
CA VAL A 28 -7.11 -2.37 -11.24
C VAL A 28 -6.91 -1.01 -11.90
N PHE A 29 -5.65 -0.57 -12.05
CA PHE A 29 -5.33 0.74 -12.61
C PHE A 29 -5.75 0.86 -14.09
N PHE A 30 -5.46 -0.16 -14.90
CA PHE A 30 -5.73 -0.14 -16.34
C PHE A 30 -7.03 -0.84 -16.74
N GLY A 31 -7.47 -1.86 -16.00
CA GLY A 31 -8.63 -2.68 -16.35
C GLY A 31 -9.96 -2.13 -15.83
N MET A 32 -9.95 -1.28 -14.80
CA MET A 32 -11.17 -0.67 -14.28
C MET A 32 -11.46 0.62 -15.07
N ALA A 33 -12.16 0.46 -16.20
CA ALA A 33 -12.58 1.60 -17.02
C ALA A 33 -13.59 2.46 -16.24
N PRO A 34 -13.40 3.79 -16.18
CA PRO A 34 -14.41 4.66 -15.62
C PRO A 34 -15.68 4.51 -16.47
N ARG A 35 -16.82 4.28 -15.82
CA ARG A 35 -18.12 4.35 -16.48
C ARG A 35 -18.42 5.82 -16.74
N SER A 36 -17.81 6.40 -17.77
CA SER A 36 -18.09 7.77 -18.19
C SER A 36 -19.45 7.79 -18.89
N THR A 37 -20.47 8.30 -18.20
CA THR A 37 -21.78 8.56 -18.83
C THR A 37 -21.92 10.00 -19.29
N THR A 38 -20.88 10.83 -19.18
CA THR A 38 -20.86 12.14 -19.81
C THR A 38 -20.38 11.96 -21.24
N SER A 39 -21.34 11.84 -22.15
CA SER A 39 -21.07 11.96 -23.57
C SER A 39 -20.86 13.43 -23.90
N ASP A 40 -19.93 13.73 -24.81
CA ASP A 40 -19.81 15.06 -25.44
C ASP A 40 -21.17 15.55 -25.98
N ALA A 41 -22.09 14.61 -26.27
CA ALA A 41 -23.47 14.89 -26.63
C ALA A 41 -24.25 15.70 -25.57
N ALA A 42 -24.01 15.49 -24.27
CA ALA A 42 -24.68 16.24 -23.20
C ALA A 42 -24.21 17.70 -23.11
N ILE A 43 -22.93 17.96 -23.39
CA ILE A 43 -22.41 19.33 -23.46
C ILE A 43 -22.88 19.97 -24.76
N SER A 44 -22.82 19.24 -25.87
CA SER A 44 -23.28 19.71 -27.18
C SER A 44 -24.76 20.05 -27.19
N SER A 45 -25.61 19.32 -26.46
CA SER A 45 -27.05 19.64 -26.39
C SER A 45 -27.29 20.96 -25.67
N VAL A 46 -26.60 21.21 -24.54
CA VAL A 46 -26.72 22.48 -23.80
C VAL A 46 -26.24 23.66 -24.65
N LEU A 47 -25.13 23.50 -25.37
CA LEU A 47 -24.62 24.56 -26.26
C LEU A 47 -25.51 24.79 -27.49
N LEU A 48 -26.18 23.75 -27.98
CA LEU A 48 -27.15 23.88 -29.07
C LEU A 48 -28.38 24.67 -28.60
N ASP A 49 -28.90 24.36 -27.42
CA ASP A 49 -30.03 25.06 -26.81
C ASP A 49 -29.68 26.52 -26.52
N ASP A 50 -28.48 26.80 -26.02
CA ASP A 50 -27.96 28.16 -25.87
C ASP A 50 -27.97 28.90 -27.21
N SER A 51 -27.43 28.30 -28.27
CA SER A 51 -27.40 28.92 -29.60
C SER A 51 -28.79 29.25 -30.15
N ILE A 52 -29.76 28.36 -29.95
CA ILE A 52 -31.15 28.58 -30.38
C ILE A 52 -31.78 29.72 -29.56
N ASN A 53 -31.59 29.71 -28.24
CA ASN A 53 -32.18 30.70 -27.34
C ASN A 53 -31.57 32.09 -27.51
N GLN A 54 -30.27 32.18 -27.79
CA GLN A 54 -29.61 33.45 -28.08
C GLN A 54 -30.12 34.08 -29.39
N LYS A 55 -30.51 33.28 -30.38
CA LYS A 55 -31.14 33.78 -31.61
C LYS A 55 -32.55 34.31 -31.36
N ALA A 56 -33.26 33.76 -30.37
CA ALA A 56 -34.58 34.23 -29.96
C ALA A 56 -34.53 35.42 -28.99
N ALA A 57 -33.38 35.66 -28.33
CA ALA A 57 -33.20 36.75 -27.39
C ALA A 57 -33.02 38.10 -28.13
N SER A 58 -33.95 39.02 -27.92
CA SER A 58 -33.99 40.32 -28.61
C SER A 58 -33.29 41.46 -27.85
N GLY A 59 -32.72 41.20 -26.66
CA GLY A 59 -32.06 42.24 -25.87
C GLY A 59 -31.16 41.71 -24.75
N ALA A 60 -30.28 42.57 -24.26
CA ALA A 60 -29.30 42.25 -23.22
C ALA A 60 -29.90 41.60 -21.95
N PRO A 61 -31.09 42.03 -21.44
CA PRO A 61 -31.71 41.35 -20.31
C PRO A 61 -32.09 39.90 -20.60
N GLN A 62 -32.59 39.60 -21.81
CA GLN A 62 -32.97 38.25 -22.20
C GLN A 62 -31.74 37.35 -22.39
N GLN A 63 -30.68 37.88 -23.00
CA GLN A 63 -29.40 37.17 -23.13
C GLN A 63 -28.79 36.83 -21.76
N SER A 64 -28.95 37.70 -20.76
CA SER A 64 -28.48 37.41 -19.39
C SER A 64 -29.21 36.20 -18.77
N VAL A 65 -30.49 36.01 -19.08
CA VAL A 65 -31.25 34.85 -18.59
C VAL A 65 -30.79 33.57 -19.28
N VAL A 66 -30.62 33.61 -20.61
CA VAL A 66 -30.11 32.48 -21.40
C VAL A 66 -28.74 32.04 -20.88
N ASN A 67 -27.79 32.98 -20.79
CA ASN A 67 -26.45 32.70 -20.26
C ASN A 67 -26.48 32.12 -18.84
N GLY A 68 -27.40 32.58 -17.99
CA GLY A 68 -27.56 32.09 -16.62
C GLY A 68 -28.05 30.64 -16.55
N TRP A 69 -29.01 30.27 -17.41
CA TRP A 69 -29.51 28.90 -17.49
C TRP A 69 -28.46 27.95 -18.08
N THR A 70 -27.79 28.37 -19.15
CA THR A 70 -26.67 27.63 -19.75
C THR A 70 -25.56 27.36 -18.73
N ALA A 71 -25.17 28.37 -17.92
CA ALA A 71 -24.16 28.20 -16.88
C ALA A 71 -24.59 27.19 -15.80
N ARG A 72 -25.86 27.23 -15.37
CA ARG A 72 -26.41 26.26 -14.42
C ARG A 72 -26.37 24.82 -14.95
N ASP A 73 -26.71 24.64 -16.22
CA ASP A 73 -26.76 23.31 -16.83
C ASP A 73 -25.37 22.71 -17.03
N LEU A 74 -24.39 23.54 -17.43
CA LEU A 74 -22.99 23.13 -17.46
C LEU A 74 -22.45 22.78 -16.07
N LEU A 75 -22.78 23.58 -15.04
CA LEU A 75 -22.42 23.25 -13.65
C LEU A 75 -23.06 21.95 -13.19
N THR A 76 -24.27 21.64 -13.64
CA THR A 76 -24.96 20.38 -13.33
C THR A 76 -24.25 19.19 -14.00
N ILE A 77 -23.80 19.35 -15.25
CA ILE A 77 -22.99 18.33 -15.94
C ILE A 77 -21.67 18.09 -15.19
N ILE A 78 -20.97 19.14 -14.77
CA ILE A 78 -19.71 19.04 -14.01
C ILE A 78 -19.94 18.40 -12.64
N ALA A 79 -21.02 18.76 -11.94
CA ALA A 79 -21.36 18.15 -10.65
C ALA A 79 -21.60 16.64 -10.78
N ARG A 80 -22.31 16.20 -11.84
CA ARG A 80 -22.51 14.78 -12.13
C ARG A 80 -21.20 14.05 -12.44
N GLN A 81 -20.24 14.71 -13.11
CA GLN A 81 -18.90 14.15 -13.32
C GLN A 81 -18.15 13.95 -12.00
N GLY A 82 -18.25 14.91 -11.07
CA GLY A 82 -17.60 14.82 -9.76
C GLY A 82 -18.20 13.74 -8.85
N GLU A 83 -19.49 13.46 -8.99
CA GLU A 83 -20.19 12.44 -8.21
C GLU A 83 -19.97 11.01 -8.74
N GLN A 84 -19.52 10.86 -9.98
CA GLN A 84 -18.98 9.61 -10.50
C GLN A 84 -17.66 9.28 -9.79
N ARG A 85 -17.80 8.72 -8.58
CA ARG A 85 -16.70 8.24 -7.74
C ARG A 85 -15.88 7.24 -8.53
N ASP A 86 -14.62 7.57 -8.73
CA ASP A 86 -13.64 6.62 -9.20
C ASP A 86 -13.31 5.66 -8.05
N ASP A 87 -13.70 4.38 -8.16
CA ASP A 87 -13.43 3.38 -7.12
C ASP A 87 -11.97 2.88 -7.16
N ARG A 88 -11.20 3.22 -8.21
CA ARG A 88 -9.78 2.83 -8.37
C ARG A 88 -8.92 3.25 -7.17
N PRO A 89 -8.92 4.51 -6.68
CA PRO A 89 -8.17 4.88 -5.49
C PRO A 89 -8.55 4.07 -4.25
N ALA A 90 -9.84 3.77 -4.06
CA ALA A 90 -10.28 2.93 -2.94
C ALA A 90 -9.73 1.50 -3.07
N ALA A 91 -9.83 0.89 -4.25
CA ALA A 91 -9.28 -0.42 -4.53
C ALA A 91 -7.75 -0.47 -4.35
N LEU A 92 -7.02 0.55 -4.83
CA LEU A 92 -5.57 0.66 -4.63
C LEU A 92 -5.19 0.81 -3.15
N LEU A 93 -5.95 1.59 -2.38
CA LEU A 93 -5.75 1.69 -0.92
C LEU A 93 -5.99 0.34 -0.22
N THR A 94 -7.02 -0.41 -0.61
CA THR A 94 -7.24 -1.74 -0.03
C THR A 94 -6.10 -2.71 -0.35
N LEU A 95 -5.56 -2.70 -1.58
CA LEU A 95 -4.41 -3.51 -1.96
C LEU A 95 -3.14 -3.09 -1.20
N LEU A 96 -2.93 -1.78 -1.02
CA LEU A 96 -1.82 -1.26 -0.23
C LEU A 96 -1.89 -1.74 1.23
N VAL A 97 -3.06 -1.61 1.87
CA VAL A 97 -3.28 -2.08 3.25
C VAL A 97 -3.07 -3.59 3.35
N LEU A 98 -3.59 -4.36 2.38
CA LEU A 98 -3.43 -5.82 2.35
C LEU A 98 -1.96 -6.23 2.19
N GLY A 99 -1.22 -5.57 1.29
CA GLY A 99 0.21 -5.79 1.11
C GLY A 99 1.03 -5.43 2.35
N MET A 100 0.70 -4.33 3.00
CA MET A 100 1.33 -3.91 4.26
C MET A 100 1.07 -4.92 5.38
N ALA A 101 -0.17 -5.39 5.53
CA ALA A 101 -0.55 -6.40 6.52
C ALA A 101 0.18 -7.74 6.28
N MET A 102 0.30 -8.16 5.02
CA MET A 102 1.07 -9.35 4.63
C MET A 102 2.56 -9.18 4.96
N TYR A 103 3.13 -8.01 4.69
CA TYR A 103 4.53 -7.69 4.97
C TYR A 103 4.85 -7.73 6.48
N VAL A 104 3.98 -7.13 7.30
CA VAL A 104 4.11 -7.12 8.76
C VAL A 104 3.95 -8.53 9.34
N SER A 105 2.95 -9.28 8.89
CA SER A 105 2.72 -10.66 9.34
C SER A 105 3.91 -11.59 9.03
N THR A 106 4.56 -11.36 7.89
CA THR A 106 5.75 -12.15 7.47
C THR A 106 7.05 -11.69 8.15
N SER A 107 7.06 -10.56 8.85
CA SER A 107 8.24 -10.03 9.56
C SER A 107 8.25 -10.27 11.07
N ALA A 108 7.11 -10.63 11.68
CA ALA A 108 6.97 -10.73 13.14
C ALA A 108 7.72 -11.88 13.86
N THR A 109 8.41 -12.81 13.17
CA THR A 109 9.06 -13.98 13.82
C THR A 109 10.53 -13.75 14.20
N GLN A 110 10.84 -12.62 14.84
CA GLN A 110 12.18 -12.42 15.42
C GLN A 110 12.13 -11.76 16.80
N ARG A 111 11.28 -12.27 17.68
CA ARG A 111 11.51 -12.17 19.12
C ARG A 111 11.97 -13.54 19.63
N ARG A 112 13.28 -13.75 19.68
CA ARG A 112 13.87 -14.64 20.69
C ARG A 112 14.30 -13.77 21.87
N PRO A 113 13.50 -13.66 22.93
CA PRO A 113 14.05 -13.29 24.22
C PRO A 113 14.58 -14.58 24.85
N ARG A 114 15.90 -14.76 24.91
CA ARG A 114 16.47 -15.58 25.98
C ARG A 114 17.61 -14.82 26.65
N ARG A 115 17.14 -13.95 27.53
CA ARG A 115 17.84 -13.40 28.69
C ARG A 115 18.52 -14.56 29.46
N ARG A 116 19.78 -14.32 29.81
CA ARG A 116 20.63 -14.96 30.83
C ARG A 116 19.90 -15.84 31.87
N ALA A 117 20.43 -17.03 32.14
CA ALA A 117 20.76 -17.55 33.48
C ALA A 117 21.07 -19.06 33.40
N SER A 118 22.33 -19.43 33.70
CA SER A 118 22.82 -20.71 34.25
C SER A 118 24.16 -21.14 33.63
N GLU A 119 25.23 -20.35 33.83
CA GLU A 119 26.60 -20.90 33.84
C GLU A 119 27.36 -20.20 34.99
N SER A 120 26.75 -20.30 36.16
CA SER A 120 27.43 -20.36 37.44
C SER A 120 27.22 -21.79 37.89
N VAL A 121 28.28 -22.61 37.94
CA VAL A 121 28.49 -23.80 38.78
C VAL A 121 29.66 -24.61 38.18
N ASN A 122 30.77 -24.57 38.90
CA ASN A 122 31.85 -25.56 39.00
C ASN A 122 32.68 -25.88 37.74
N ASP A 123 33.90 -25.35 37.68
CA ASP A 123 35.06 -26.25 37.83
C ASP A 123 36.27 -25.49 38.37
N GLU A 124 36.52 -25.77 39.64
CA GLU A 124 37.70 -25.47 40.40
C GLU A 124 38.72 -26.59 40.12
N SER A 125 39.80 -26.28 39.41
CA SER A 125 41.03 -27.08 39.52
C SER A 125 42.24 -26.19 39.20
N SER A 126 42.77 -25.61 40.27
CA SER A 126 43.98 -24.80 40.36
C SER A 126 45.21 -25.38 39.64
N PRO A 127 46.07 -24.54 39.05
CA PRO A 127 47.44 -24.90 38.68
C PRO A 127 48.42 -24.38 39.74
N SER A 128 49.09 -25.25 40.50
CA SER A 128 50.32 -24.88 41.25
C SER A 128 51.06 -26.10 41.85
N SER A 129 52.09 -26.56 41.15
CA SER A 129 53.37 -26.95 41.79
C SER A 129 54.12 -25.65 42.15
N PRO A 130 55.12 -25.57 43.09
CA PRO A 130 56.07 -26.60 43.51
C PRO A 130 56.46 -26.57 45.03
N HIS A 131 57.15 -27.60 45.56
CA HIS A 131 58.43 -27.43 46.28
C HIS A 131 59.10 -28.74 46.74
N LEU A 132 60.42 -28.64 46.76
CA LEU A 132 61.49 -29.53 47.22
C LEU A 132 61.35 -29.99 48.69
N GLY A 133 61.77 -31.22 48.99
CA GLY A 133 61.96 -31.72 50.37
C GLY A 133 62.74 -33.04 50.42
N THR A 134 63.98 -32.95 50.88
CA THR A 134 64.94 -34.02 51.16
C THR A 134 64.60 -34.81 52.44
N ASN A 135 65.22 -36.00 52.58
CA ASN A 135 65.45 -36.88 53.77
C ASN A 135 64.98 -38.32 53.43
N GLY A 136 65.76 -39.40 53.51
CA GLY A 136 66.87 -39.76 54.40
C GLY A 136 66.45 -41.00 55.22
N ALA A 137 67.34 -42.00 55.34
CA ALA A 137 67.29 -43.22 56.18
C ALA A 137 66.40 -44.39 55.66
N ALA A 138 66.98 -45.52 55.23
CA ALA A 138 67.64 -46.60 55.99
C ALA A 138 66.65 -47.66 56.50
N SER A 139 66.70 -48.85 55.90
CA SER A 139 66.85 -50.18 56.52
C SER A 139 66.62 -51.28 55.49
#